data_AF-A0A1G1MGR8-F1
#
_entry.id   AF-A0A1G1MGR8-F1
#
_cell.length_a   1.000
_cell.length_b   1.000
_cell.length_c   1.000
_cell.angle_alpha   90.00
_cell.angle_beta   90.00
_cell.angle_gamma   90.00
#
_symmetry.space_group_name_H-M   'P 1'
#
loop_
_entity.id
_entity.type
_entity.pdbx_description
1 polymer ?
#
loop_
_entity_poly.entity_id
_entity_poly.type
_entity_poly.pdbx_seq_one_letter_code
_entity_poly.pdbx_strand_id
1 'polypeptide(L)'
;MKKYTVTLFVLLMLLAGCSRSGREEKPLLAKIRNYEITLDEFENDFKDSSYGRDNSLEARMEFLNSLVDRKLIMQDVQEQGLDKNKNFLKMIERFWEQSLLKLTLDKKTKEIAGSLSVSEKEIEEAYEKMPPEAKTDKALGQMHDEIKWGIAKRKEAEALNNWILGLRKKSEVKINYNLLK
;
A
#
# COMPACT_ATOMS: atom_id res chain seq x y z
N MET A 1 20.43 53.50 -29.61
CA MET A 1 18.97 53.31 -29.72
C MET A 1 18.52 51.94 -30.24
N LYS A 2 19.40 51.09 -30.82
CA LYS A 2 19.03 49.77 -31.36
C LYS A 2 19.13 48.57 -30.38
N LYS A 3 19.61 48.77 -29.15
CA LYS A 3 19.78 47.69 -28.16
C LYS A 3 18.57 47.49 -27.25
N TYR A 4 17.78 48.53 -27.01
CA TYR A 4 16.59 48.48 -26.15
C TYR A 4 15.33 47.99 -26.90
N THR A 5 15.31 48.08 -28.23
CA THR A 5 14.20 47.60 -29.06
C THR A 5 14.13 46.08 -29.13
N VAL A 6 15.27 45.37 -29.03
CA VAL A 6 15.30 43.90 -29.01
C VAL A 6 14.87 43.36 -27.64
N THR A 7 15.25 44.04 -26.55
CA THR A 7 14.88 43.63 -25.19
C THR A 7 13.39 43.80 -24.90
N LEU A 8 12.75 44.85 -25.47
CA LEU A 8 11.31 45.07 -25.32
C LEU A 8 10.47 44.04 -26.10
N PHE A 9 10.99 43.54 -27.23
CA PHE A 9 10.27 42.55 -28.06
C PHE A 9 10.33 41.13 -27.47
N VAL A 10 11.42 40.78 -26.77
CA VAL A 10 11.56 39.49 -26.06
C VAL A 10 10.70 39.43 -24.79
N LEU A 11 10.50 40.57 -24.11
CA LEU A 11 9.63 40.64 -22.92
C LEU A 11 8.13 40.52 -23.27
N LEU A 12 7.74 40.93 -24.48
CA LEU A 12 6.34 40.84 -24.95
C LEU A 12 5.95 39.41 -25.39
N MET A 13 6.90 38.59 -25.84
CA MET A 13 6.64 37.18 -26.22
C MET A 13 6.40 36.25 -25.03
N LEU A 14 6.83 36.62 -23.82
CA LEU A 14 6.60 35.81 -22.61
C LEU A 14 5.16 35.92 -22.06
N LEU A 15 4.34 36.84 -22.58
CA LEU A 15 2.94 37.01 -22.18
C LEU A 15 1.93 36.30 -23.11
N ALA A 16 2.39 35.72 -24.23
CA ALA A 16 1.55 35.00 -25.18
C ALA A 16 1.47 33.47 -24.91
N GLY A 17 2.04 33.00 -23.78
CA GLY A 17 2.17 31.58 -23.44
C GLY A 17 1.09 30.99 -22.54
N CYS A 18 0.00 31.71 -22.24
CA CYS A 18 -1.16 31.11 -21.57
C CYS A 18 -2.17 30.62 -22.61
N SER A 19 -1.87 29.51 -23.28
CA SER A 19 -2.95 28.66 -23.75
C SER A 19 -3.66 28.12 -22.51
N ARG A 20 -4.79 28.76 -22.18
CA ARG A 20 -5.77 28.21 -21.26
C ARG A 20 -6.29 26.96 -21.96
N SER A 21 -5.60 25.84 -21.77
CA SER A 21 -6.11 24.52 -22.13
C SER A 21 -7.50 24.47 -21.53
N GLY A 22 -8.53 24.51 -22.39
CA GLY A 22 -9.90 24.33 -21.94
C GLY A 22 -9.92 23.03 -21.16
N ARG A 23 -10.03 23.13 -19.83
CA ARG A 23 -10.48 21.98 -19.05
C ARG A 23 -11.84 21.69 -19.65
N GLU A 24 -12.00 20.54 -20.29
CA GLU A 24 -13.33 19.99 -20.52
C GLU A 24 -13.98 19.96 -19.14
N GLU A 25 -14.92 20.88 -18.91
CA GLU A 25 -15.76 20.84 -17.73
C GLU A 25 -16.61 19.59 -17.88
N LYS A 26 -16.20 18.53 -17.18
CA LYS A 26 -16.93 17.26 -17.13
C LYS A 26 -18.38 17.57 -16.73
N PRO A 27 -19.38 17.01 -17.41
CA PRO A 27 -20.78 17.29 -17.10
C PRO A 27 -21.07 17.07 -15.62
N LEU A 28 -21.61 18.09 -14.96
CA LEU A 28 -21.95 18.03 -13.54
C LEU A 28 -23.33 17.40 -13.38
N LEU A 29 -23.42 16.32 -12.60
CA LEU A 29 -24.65 15.58 -12.37
C LEU A 29 -25.41 16.11 -11.14
N ALA A 30 -24.69 16.39 -10.06
CA ALA A 30 -25.27 16.90 -8.82
C ALA A 30 -24.28 17.78 -8.05
N LYS A 31 -24.81 18.71 -7.26
CA LYS A 31 -24.04 19.57 -6.36
C LYS A 31 -24.62 19.54 -4.96
N ILE A 32 -23.79 19.20 -3.98
CA ILE A 32 -24.14 19.08 -2.56
C ILE A 32 -23.27 20.06 -1.78
N ARG A 33 -23.79 21.28 -1.54
CA ARG A 33 -23.04 22.40 -0.95
C ARG A 33 -21.76 22.70 -1.76
N ASN A 34 -20.59 22.37 -1.21
CA ASN A 34 -19.27 22.53 -1.81
C ASN A 34 -18.73 21.27 -2.50
N TYR A 35 -19.49 20.18 -2.51
CA TYR A 35 -19.15 18.94 -3.19
C TYR A 35 -19.87 18.84 -4.54
N GLU A 36 -19.15 18.47 -5.58
CA GLU A 36 -19.69 18.33 -6.93
C GLU A 36 -19.50 16.87 -7.38
N ILE A 37 -20.58 16.24 -7.86
CA ILE A 37 -20.58 14.91 -8.44
C ILE A 37 -20.60 15.09 -9.95
N THR A 38 -19.52 14.69 -10.61
CA THR A 38 -19.47 14.66 -12.07
C THR A 38 -20.16 13.42 -12.62
N LEU A 39 -20.64 13.49 -13.87
CA LEU A 39 -21.23 12.33 -14.54
C LEU A 39 -20.24 11.17 -14.59
N ASP A 40 -18.96 11.42 -14.91
CA ASP A 40 -17.93 10.39 -14.96
C ASP A 40 -17.73 9.69 -13.61
N GLU A 41 -17.67 10.46 -12.52
CA GLU A 41 -17.55 9.91 -11.16
C GLU A 41 -18.74 9.03 -10.83
N PHE A 42 -19.95 9.52 -11.11
CA PHE A 42 -21.17 8.75 -10.91
C PHE A 42 -21.18 7.45 -11.72
N GLU A 43 -20.82 7.50 -13.01
CA GLU A 43 -20.79 6.32 -13.88
C GLU A 43 -19.80 5.26 -13.39
N ASN A 44 -18.62 5.68 -12.92
CA ASN A 44 -17.61 4.77 -12.40
C ASN A 44 -18.08 4.14 -11.08
N ASP A 45 -18.52 4.96 -10.13
CA ASP A 45 -18.98 4.48 -8.83
C ASP A 45 -20.24 3.60 -8.97
N PHE A 46 -21.12 3.90 -9.92
CA PHE A 46 -22.33 3.11 -10.19
C PHE A 46 -21.97 1.71 -10.68
N LYS A 47 -21.06 1.61 -11.66
CA LYS A 47 -20.63 0.32 -12.24
C LYS A 47 -19.95 -0.58 -11.22
N ASP A 48 -19.16 0.00 -10.32
CA ASP A 48 -18.45 -0.74 -9.27
C ASP A 48 -19.35 -1.08 -8.06
N SER A 49 -20.55 -0.50 -8.00
CA SER A 49 -21.52 -0.75 -6.92
C SER A 49 -22.35 -2.02 -7.13
N SER A 50 -23.09 -2.42 -6.10
CA SER A 50 -24.11 -3.47 -6.21
C SER A 50 -25.23 -3.15 -7.20
N TYR A 51 -25.46 -1.85 -7.50
CA TYR A 51 -26.49 -1.38 -8.42
C TYR A 51 -26.07 -1.50 -9.89
N GLY A 52 -24.76 -1.58 -10.18
CA GLY A 52 -24.23 -1.59 -11.54
C GLY A 52 -24.66 -2.78 -12.41
N ARG A 53 -25.32 -3.78 -11.83
CA ARG A 53 -25.89 -4.93 -12.56
C ARG A 53 -27.19 -4.60 -13.30
N ASP A 54 -27.94 -3.60 -12.83
CA ASP A 54 -29.17 -3.13 -13.46
C ASP A 54 -28.98 -1.66 -13.86
N ASN A 55 -28.99 -1.37 -15.15
CA ASN A 55 -28.79 -0.02 -15.66
C ASN A 55 -30.10 0.74 -15.90
N SER A 56 -31.19 0.30 -15.28
CA SER A 56 -32.49 1.01 -15.27
C SER A 56 -32.35 2.43 -14.68
N LEU A 57 -33.30 3.30 -15.05
CA LEU A 57 -33.33 4.66 -14.52
C LEU A 57 -33.57 4.62 -13.00
N GLU A 58 -34.41 3.70 -12.55
CA GLU A 58 -34.74 3.45 -11.16
C GLU A 58 -33.49 3.09 -10.35
N ALA A 59 -32.71 2.11 -10.79
CA ALA A 59 -31.48 1.70 -10.11
C ALA A 59 -30.44 2.84 -10.04
N ARG A 60 -30.32 3.63 -11.11
CA ARG A 60 -29.46 4.81 -11.16
C ARG A 60 -29.92 5.89 -10.18
N MET A 61 -31.22 6.15 -10.08
CA MET A 61 -31.79 7.10 -9.13
C MET A 61 -31.58 6.66 -7.69
N GLU A 62 -31.82 5.38 -7.38
CA GLU A 62 -31.57 4.82 -6.06
C GLU A 62 -30.10 4.95 -5.65
N PHE A 63 -29.18 4.62 -6.57
CA PHE A 63 -27.76 4.78 -6.32
C PHE A 63 -27.36 6.25 -6.11
N LEU A 64 -27.89 7.17 -6.93
CA LEU A 64 -27.61 8.60 -6.79
C LEU A 64 -28.09 9.13 -5.43
N ASN A 65 -29.30 8.77 -5.00
CA ASN A 65 -29.82 9.16 -3.69
C ASN A 65 -28.95 8.60 -2.57
N SER A 66 -28.58 7.31 -2.65
CA SER A 66 -27.67 6.69 -1.68
C SER A 66 -26.29 7.39 -1.63
N LEU A 67 -25.77 7.81 -2.78
CA LEU A 67 -24.52 8.57 -2.86
C LEU A 67 -24.67 9.95 -2.19
N VAL A 68 -25.76 10.66 -2.45
CA VAL A 68 -26.06 11.96 -1.84
C VAL A 68 -26.14 11.83 -0.31
N ASP A 69 -26.90 10.84 0.19
CA ASP A 69 -27.07 10.60 1.62
C ASP A 69 -25.72 10.32 2.31
N ARG A 70 -24.87 9.47 1.70
CA ARG A 70 -23.52 9.22 2.22
C ARG A 70 -22.68 10.49 2.29
N LYS A 71 -22.75 11.37 1.28
CA LYS A 71 -21.98 12.63 1.28
C LYS A 71 -22.49 13.60 2.36
N LEU A 72 -23.80 13.69 2.58
CA LEU A 72 -24.38 14.48 3.66
C LEU A 72 -23.91 14.00 5.04
N ILE A 73 -23.93 12.69 5.28
CA ILE A 73 -23.42 12.09 6.52
C ILE A 73 -21.94 12.41 6.71
N MET A 74 -21.12 12.30 5.66
CA MET A 74 -19.69 12.60 5.74
C MET A 74 -19.40 14.08 6.02
N GLN A 75 -20.22 15.00 5.51
CA GLN A 75 -20.12 16.42 5.86
C GLN A 75 -20.45 16.66 7.34
N ASP A 76 -21.50 16.02 7.86
CA ASP A 76 -21.85 16.10 9.29
C ASP A 76 -20.72 15.54 10.20
N VAL A 77 -20.11 14.42 9.81
CA VAL A 77 -18.92 13.86 10.49
C VAL A 77 -17.77 14.88 10.56
N GLN A 78 -17.53 15.63 9.48
CA GLN A 78 -16.48 16.66 9.43
C GLN A 78 -16.85 17.91 10.25
N GLU A 79 -18.11 18.33 10.21
CA GLU A 79 -18.63 19.45 11.02
C GLU A 79 -18.49 19.16 12.52
N GLN A 80 -18.76 17.92 12.93
CA GLN A 80 -18.57 17.44 14.31
C GLN A 80 -17.09 17.17 14.66
N GLY A 81 -16.17 17.28 13.69
CA GLY A 81 -14.74 17.05 13.88
C GLY A 81 -14.38 15.61 14.26
N LEU A 82 -15.25 14.63 13.93
CA LEU A 82 -15.02 13.22 14.23
C LEU A 82 -13.82 12.67 13.43
N ASP A 83 -13.58 13.20 12.24
CA ASP A 83 -12.40 12.94 11.40
C ASP A 83 -11.08 13.39 12.06
N LYS A 84 -11.15 14.30 13.03
CA LYS A 84 -9.99 14.82 13.79
C LYS A 84 -9.91 14.24 15.20
N ASN A 85 -10.81 13.33 15.56
CA ASN A 85 -10.81 12.71 16.87
C ASN A 85 -9.50 11.95 17.11
N LYS A 86 -8.83 12.18 18.24
CA LYS A 86 -7.54 11.56 18.55
C LYS A 86 -7.57 10.03 18.54
N ASN A 87 -8.67 9.41 18.95
CA ASN A 87 -8.80 7.95 18.95
C ASN A 87 -8.97 7.42 17.53
N PHE A 88 -9.73 8.12 16.69
CA PHE A 88 -9.87 7.79 15.27
C PHE A 88 -8.53 7.92 14.54
N LEU A 89 -7.83 9.06 14.71
CA LEU A 89 -6.52 9.28 14.09
C LEU A 89 -5.49 8.23 14.53
N LYS A 90 -5.46 7.86 15.81
CA LYS A 90 -4.60 6.76 16.31
C LYS A 90 -4.98 5.40 15.72
N MET A 91 -6.26 5.16 15.47
CA MET A 91 -6.71 3.93 14.81
C MET A 91 -6.20 3.87 13.37
N ILE A 92 -6.31 4.98 12.63
CA ILE A 92 -5.78 5.10 11.26
C ILE A 92 -4.26 4.94 11.24
N GLU A 93 -3.54 5.60 12.14
CA GLU A 93 -2.09 5.49 12.31
C GLU A 93 -1.67 4.04 12.52
N ARG A 94 -2.29 3.35 13.49
CA ARG A 94 -1.99 1.93 13.77
C ARG A 94 -2.28 1.03 12.57
N PHE A 95 -3.41 1.23 11.91
CA PHE A 95 -3.76 0.45 10.72
C PHE A 95 -2.74 0.66 9.60
N TRP A 96 -2.34 1.91 9.36
CA TRP A 96 -1.33 2.26 8.38
C TRP A 96 0.04 1.63 8.71
N GLU A 97 0.50 1.75 9.95
CA GLU A 97 1.77 1.14 10.42
C GLU A 97 1.77 -0.38 10.22
N GLN A 98 0.71 -1.06 10.65
CA GLN A 98 0.57 -2.51 10.50
C GLN A 98 0.54 -2.94 9.03
N SER A 99 -0.15 -2.18 8.18
CA SER A 99 -0.27 -2.48 6.75
C SER A 99 1.08 -2.34 6.05
N LEU A 100 1.83 -1.28 6.36
CA LEU A 100 3.16 -1.08 5.80
C LEU A 100 4.18 -2.08 6.32
N LEU A 101 4.12 -2.43 7.62
CA LEU A 101 4.96 -3.47 8.19
C LEU A 101 4.74 -4.79 7.45
N LYS A 102 3.48 -5.22 7.28
CA LYS A 102 3.14 -6.44 6.54
C LYS A 102 3.66 -6.38 5.10
N LEU A 103 3.34 -5.32 4.36
CA LEU A 103 3.78 -5.16 2.97
C LEU A 103 5.31 -5.23 2.84
N THR A 104 6.03 -4.60 3.77
CA THR A 104 7.50 -4.57 3.78
C THR A 104 8.08 -5.94 4.09
N LEU A 105 7.55 -6.64 5.10
CA LEU A 105 7.99 -8.00 5.45
C LEU A 105 7.72 -8.99 4.33
N ASP A 106 6.55 -8.92 3.69
CA ASP A 106 6.18 -9.78 2.57
C ASP A 106 7.13 -9.56 1.39
N LYS A 107 7.40 -8.29 1.05
CA LYS A 107 8.36 -7.94 0.00
C LYS A 107 9.76 -8.46 0.33
N LYS A 108 10.25 -8.22 1.55
CA LYS A 108 11.59 -8.63 1.97
C LYS A 108 11.74 -10.14 2.00
N THR A 109 10.73 -10.86 2.46
CA THR A 109 10.71 -12.33 2.48
C THR A 109 10.80 -12.90 1.06
N LYS A 110 10.06 -12.32 0.10
CA LYS A 110 10.14 -12.72 -1.32
C LYS A 110 11.52 -12.46 -1.92
N GLU A 111 12.11 -11.30 -1.65
CA GLU A 111 13.48 -10.97 -2.09
C GLU A 111 14.50 -11.98 -1.54
N ILE A 112 14.41 -12.29 -0.24
CA ILE A 112 15.29 -13.25 0.42
C ILE A 112 15.13 -14.64 -0.19
N ALA A 113 13.90 -15.15 -0.28
CA ALA A 113 13.61 -16.48 -0.83
C ALA A 113 14.15 -16.63 -2.27
N GLY A 114 14.01 -15.61 -3.11
CA GLY A 114 14.53 -15.61 -4.48
C GLY A 114 16.06 -15.56 -4.58
N SER A 115 16.75 -15.16 -3.51
CA SER A 115 18.23 -15.07 -3.47
C SER A 115 18.91 -16.28 -2.82
N LEU A 116 18.15 -17.12 -2.12
CA LEU A 116 18.68 -18.25 -1.36
C LEU A 116 18.70 -19.52 -2.21
N SER A 117 19.79 -20.28 -2.10
CA SER A 117 19.88 -21.65 -2.60
C SER A 117 20.16 -22.62 -1.45
N VAL A 118 19.65 -23.85 -1.57
CA VAL A 118 20.00 -24.97 -0.69
C VAL A 118 20.79 -25.95 -1.54
N SER A 119 22.01 -26.25 -1.12
CA SER A 119 22.89 -27.21 -1.77
C SER A 119 22.62 -28.64 -1.31
N GLU A 120 22.95 -29.62 -2.14
CA GLU A 120 22.84 -31.05 -1.79
C GLU A 120 23.67 -31.40 -0.55
N LYS A 121 24.87 -30.81 -0.43
CA LYS A 121 25.72 -30.98 0.74
C LYS A 121 25.04 -30.53 2.04
N GLU A 122 24.30 -29.42 2.03
CA GLU A 122 23.54 -28.97 3.20
C GLU A 122 22.43 -29.96 3.57
N ILE A 123 21.82 -30.62 2.59
CA ILE A 123 20.76 -31.61 2.77
C ILE A 123 21.34 -32.90 3.36
N GLU A 124 22.46 -33.39 2.80
CA GLU A 124 23.19 -34.56 3.32
C GLU A 124 23.65 -34.33 4.77
N GLU A 125 24.30 -33.19 5.05
CA GLU A 125 24.74 -32.85 6.41
C GLU A 125 23.57 -32.73 7.39
N ALA A 126 22.44 -32.17 6.96
CA ALA A 126 21.26 -32.06 7.80
C ALA A 126 20.66 -33.43 8.11
N TYR A 127 20.58 -34.32 7.12
CA TYR A 127 20.15 -35.70 7.32
C TYR A 127 21.10 -36.46 8.26
N GLU A 128 22.42 -36.36 8.07
CA GLU A 128 23.39 -37.02 8.95
C GLU A 128 23.22 -36.61 10.41
N LYS A 129 23.03 -35.30 10.66
CA LYS A 129 22.85 -34.72 12.01
C LYS A 129 21.49 -35.00 12.64
N MET A 130 20.51 -35.56 11.91
CA MET A 130 19.20 -35.89 12.49
C MET A 130 19.32 -37.02 13.52
N PRO A 131 18.56 -36.95 14.64
CA PRO A 131 18.46 -38.04 15.61
C PRO A 131 17.99 -39.35 14.94
N PRO A 132 18.49 -40.53 15.36
CA PRO A 132 18.05 -41.81 14.79
C PRO A 132 16.53 -42.02 14.84
N GLU A 133 15.88 -41.53 15.91
CA GLU A 133 14.44 -41.64 16.11
C GLU A 133 13.65 -40.85 15.05
N ALA A 134 14.21 -39.72 14.58
CA ALA A 134 13.62 -38.88 13.55
C ALA A 134 13.83 -39.43 12.13
N LYS A 135 14.78 -40.36 11.95
CA LYS A 135 15.03 -41.03 10.65
C LYS A 135 14.05 -42.18 10.43
N THR A 136 13.67 -42.90 11.49
CA THR A 136 12.61 -43.95 11.46
C THR A 136 12.69 -44.84 10.19
N ASP A 137 13.89 -45.34 9.89
CA ASP A 137 14.25 -46.15 8.70
C ASP A 137 14.05 -45.49 7.33
N LYS A 138 13.68 -44.22 7.27
CA LYS A 138 13.56 -43.46 6.02
C LYS A 138 14.95 -43.14 5.47
N ALA A 139 15.17 -43.43 4.20
CA ALA A 139 16.38 -43.04 3.49
C ALA A 139 16.37 -41.55 3.15
N LEU A 140 17.55 -40.97 2.93
CA LEU A 140 17.72 -39.56 2.55
C LEU A 140 16.78 -39.14 1.40
N GLY A 141 16.66 -39.95 0.36
CA GLY A 141 15.80 -39.66 -0.79
C GLY A 141 14.32 -39.50 -0.43
N GLN A 142 13.84 -40.15 0.63
CA GLN A 142 12.45 -40.03 1.10
C GLN A 142 12.20 -38.77 1.93
N MET A 143 13.26 -38.19 2.50
CA MET A 143 13.18 -36.98 3.34
C MET A 143 13.75 -35.74 2.65
N HIS A 144 14.29 -35.88 1.43
CA HIS A 144 15.07 -34.85 0.74
C HIS A 144 14.32 -33.52 0.66
N ASP A 145 13.10 -33.53 0.14
CA ASP A 145 12.28 -32.31 -0.02
C ASP A 145 11.90 -31.69 1.32
N GLU A 146 11.59 -32.50 2.33
CA GLU A 146 11.27 -32.03 3.68
C GLU A 146 12.48 -31.35 4.34
N ILE A 147 13.65 -31.97 4.21
CA ILE A 147 14.92 -31.46 4.72
C ILE A 147 15.29 -30.16 4.00
N LYS A 148 15.20 -30.16 2.67
CA LYS A 148 15.46 -29.00 1.83
C LYS A 148 14.54 -27.83 2.19
N TRP A 149 13.25 -28.10 2.35
CA TRP A 149 12.27 -27.10 2.78
C TRP A 149 12.60 -26.55 4.18
N GLY A 150 12.94 -27.43 5.13
CA GLY A 150 13.35 -27.03 6.47
C GLY A 150 14.60 -26.16 6.48
N ILE A 151 15.63 -26.51 5.68
CA ILE A 151 16.84 -25.69 5.52
C ILE A 151 16.50 -24.34 4.91
N ALA A 152 15.72 -24.32 3.82
CA ALA A 152 15.30 -23.09 3.16
C ALA A 152 14.59 -22.14 4.14
N LYS A 153 13.63 -22.65 4.92
CA LYS A 153 12.90 -21.88 5.93
C LYS A 153 13.81 -21.31 7.02
N ARG A 154 14.79 -22.07 7.49
CA ARG A 154 15.77 -21.57 8.47
C ARG A 154 16.64 -20.47 7.87
N LYS A 155 17.17 -20.66 6.66
CA LYS A 155 17.98 -19.66 5.95
C LYS A 155 17.19 -18.37 5.70
N GLU A 156 15.91 -18.49 5.32
CA GLU A 156 14.99 -17.34 5.18
C GLU A 156 14.86 -16.57 6.50
N ALA A 157 14.60 -17.28 7.61
CA ALA A 157 14.46 -16.66 8.94
C ALA A 157 15.75 -15.99 9.42
N GLU A 158 16.89 -16.64 9.23
CA GLU A 158 18.21 -16.09 9.56
C GLU A 158 18.52 -14.83 8.76
N ALA A 159 18.30 -14.86 7.44
CA ALA A 159 18.50 -13.71 6.57
C ALA A 159 17.59 -12.53 6.94
N LEU A 160 16.33 -12.81 7.30
CA LEU A 160 15.38 -11.78 7.75
C LEU A 160 15.83 -11.15 9.08
N ASN A 161 16.25 -11.98 10.04
CA ASN A 161 16.80 -11.51 11.32
C ASN A 161 18.06 -10.66 11.11
N ASN A 162 18.98 -11.09 10.24
CA ASN A 162 20.17 -10.33 9.91
C ASN A 162 19.85 -8.98 9.28
N TRP A 163 18.83 -8.90 8.44
CA TRP A 163 18.34 -7.63 7.90
C TRP A 163 17.82 -6.71 9.00
N ILE A 164 17.00 -7.20 9.94
CA ILE A 164 16.50 -6.43 11.09
C ILE A 164 17.65 -5.95 11.99
N LEU A 165 18.62 -6.82 12.29
CA LEU A 165 19.82 -6.45 13.04
C LEU A 165 20.62 -5.37 12.32
N GLY A 166 20.71 -5.46 10.99
CA GLY A 166 21.32 -4.44 10.14
C GLY A 166 20.61 -3.09 10.24
N LEU A 167 19.27 -3.07 10.27
CA LEU A 167 18.50 -1.85 10.51
C LEU A 167 18.79 -1.26 11.89
N ARG A 168 18.82 -2.12 12.93
CA ARG A 168 19.11 -1.71 14.31
C ARG A 168 20.51 -1.12 14.48
N LYS A 169 21.51 -1.67 13.79
CA LYS A 169 22.89 -1.17 13.83
C LYS A 169 23.06 0.18 13.15
N LYS A 170 22.25 0.45 12.11
CA LYS A 170 22.25 1.72 11.37
C LYS A 170 21.48 2.83 12.08
N SER A 171 20.76 2.51 13.16
CA SER A 171 19.95 3.46 13.91
C SER A 171 20.51 3.70 15.31
N GLU A 172 20.23 4.88 15.84
CA GLU A 172 20.55 5.23 17.23
C GLU A 172 19.43 4.71 18.14
N VAL A 173 19.55 3.47 18.61
CA VAL A 173 18.55 2.87 19.51
C VAL A 173 18.97 3.03 20.96
N LYS A 174 18.26 3.91 21.70
CA LYS A 174 18.41 4.09 23.16
C LYS A 174 17.20 3.52 23.87
N ILE A 175 17.40 2.58 24.79
CA ILE A 175 16.33 1.93 25.55
C ILE A 175 16.61 2.12 27.04
N ASN A 176 15.62 2.67 27.75
CA ASN A 176 15.65 2.76 29.21
C ASN A 176 14.95 1.54 29.82
N TYR A 177 15.70 0.44 30.00
CA TYR A 177 15.17 -0.82 30.52
C TYR A 177 14.58 -0.72 31.93
N ASN A 178 14.98 0.27 32.73
CA ASN A 178 14.47 0.46 34.10
C ASN A 178 12.98 0.87 34.15
N LEU A 179 12.42 1.32 33.02
CA LEU A 179 11.01 1.68 32.89
C LEU A 179 10.13 0.51 32.41
N LEU A 180 10.73 -0.63 32.07
CA LEU A 180 10.01 -1.87 31.74
C LEU A 180 9.72 -2.60 33.06
N LYS A 181 8.71 -2.13 33.78
CA LYS A 181 8.18 -2.80 34.97
C LYS A 181 7.02 -3.71 34.61
#